data_AF-A0A0E3S826-F1
#
_entry.id   AF-A0A0E3S826-F1
#
_cell.length_a   1.000
_cell.length_b   1.000
_cell.length_c   1.000
_cell.angle_alpha   90.00
_cell.angle_beta   90.00
_cell.angle_gamma   90.00
#
_symmetry.space_group_name_H-M   'P 1'
#
loop_
_entity.id
_entity.type
_entity.pdbx_description
1 polymer ?
#
loop_
_entity_poly.entity_id
_entity_poly.type
_entity_poly.pdbx_seq_one_letter_code
_entity_poly.pdbx_strand_id
1 'polypeptide(L)'
;MLRTKYSDKIEKQMKAYFDSLNEKDRRGYAAIEAMKLGHGGQKYISSVLGCHFQTIMAGIDKLNNGTETPEDRIRKPGGGKKKIIDTVENIDEVFFEILKDHTAGSPMDKAAIPVLVNTIFI
;
A
#
# COMPACT_ATOMS: atom_id res chain seq x y z
N MET A 1 30.73 -16.22 1.71
CA MET A 1 30.69 -16.90 3.03
C MET A 1 30.01 -15.98 4.03
N LEU A 2 29.07 -16.49 4.83
CA LEU A 2 28.34 -15.67 5.82
C LEU A 2 29.29 -15.26 6.94
N ARG A 3 29.32 -13.96 7.26
CA ARG A 3 30.32 -13.39 8.19
C ARG A 3 29.99 -13.62 9.66
N THR A 4 28.70 -13.50 10.02
CA THR A 4 28.19 -13.66 11.39
C THR A 4 26.75 -14.17 11.36
N LYS A 5 26.35 -14.99 12.33
CA LYS A 5 24.96 -15.44 12.53
C LYS A 5 24.39 -14.85 13.81
N TYR A 6 23.07 -14.67 13.85
CA TYR A 6 22.35 -14.40 15.09
C TYR A 6 22.32 -15.66 15.96
N SER A 7 22.08 -15.49 17.26
CA SER A 7 21.82 -16.63 18.15
C SER A 7 20.43 -17.20 17.91
N ASP A 8 20.23 -18.48 18.19
CA ASP A 8 18.94 -19.16 18.01
C ASP A 8 17.78 -18.44 18.71
N LYS A 9 18.05 -17.83 19.87
CA LYS A 9 17.07 -17.02 20.61
C LYS A 9 16.61 -15.83 19.77
N ILE A 10 17.55 -15.11 19.18
CA ILE A 10 17.27 -13.95 18.32
C ILE A 10 16.56 -14.40 17.05
N GLU A 11 17.01 -15.47 16.40
CA GLU A 11 16.36 -16.01 15.20
C GLU A 11 14.87 -16.30 15.44
N LYS A 12 14.53 -16.92 16.58
CA LYS A 12 13.14 -17.19 16.97
C LYS A 12 12.33 -15.91 17.19
N GLN A 13 12.92 -14.90 17.84
CA GLN A 13 12.26 -13.61 18.07
C GLN A 13 12.05 -12.84 16.75
N MET A 14 13.05 -12.84 15.88
CA MET A 14 12.97 -12.24 14.54
C MET A 14 11.85 -12.88 13.72
N LYS A 15 11.76 -14.21 13.73
CA LYS A 15 10.71 -14.94 13.01
C LYS A 15 9.32 -14.60 13.56
N ALA A 16 9.14 -14.63 14.88
CA ALA A 16 7.86 -14.28 15.50
C ALA A 16 7.43 -12.84 15.17
N TYR A 17 8.38 -11.89 15.19
CA TYR A 17 8.10 -10.52 14.79
C TYR A 17 7.74 -10.42 13.31
N PHE A 18 8.52 -11.05 12.43
CA PHE A 18 8.25 -11.10 10.99
C PHE A 18 6.87 -11.66 10.67
N ASP A 19 6.45 -12.71 11.37
CA ASP A 19 5.13 -13.31 11.18
C ASP A 19 3.98 -12.39 11.61
N SER A 20 4.22 -11.45 12.52
CA SER A 20 3.23 -10.44 12.93
C SER A 20 3.08 -9.27 11.94
N LEU A 21 4.04 -9.09 11.03
CA LEU A 21 4.07 -7.97 10.09
C LEU A 21 3.17 -8.21 8.87
N ASN A 22 2.67 -7.11 8.29
CA ASN A 22 2.06 -7.16 6.97
C ASN A 22 3.12 -7.35 5.86
N GLU A 23 2.68 -7.69 4.66
CA GLU A 23 3.57 -8.00 3.53
C GLU A 23 4.47 -6.81 3.09
N LYS A 24 4.04 -5.55 3.30
CA LYS A 24 4.88 -4.36 3.04
C LYS A 24 6.05 -4.33 4.02
N ASP A 25 5.76 -4.46 5.30
CA ASP A 25 6.73 -4.35 6.39
C ASP A 25 7.64 -5.58 6.46
N ARG A 26 7.12 -6.78 6.18
CA ARG A 26 7.91 -8.01 6.03
C ARG A 26 9.05 -7.84 5.03
N ARG A 27 8.75 -7.29 3.85
CA ARG A 27 9.76 -7.04 2.81
C ARG A 27 10.84 -6.07 3.28
N GLY A 28 10.44 -4.97 3.91
CA GLY A 28 11.38 -3.98 4.45
C GLY A 28 12.26 -4.56 5.57
N TYR A 29 11.65 -5.25 6.52
CA TYR A 29 12.35 -5.88 7.64
C TYR A 29 13.38 -6.90 7.15
N ALA A 30 12.99 -7.84 6.29
CA ALA A 30 13.88 -8.87 5.78
C ALA A 30 15.06 -8.28 4.98
N ALA A 31 14.83 -7.20 4.24
CA ALA A 31 15.87 -6.47 3.52
C ALA A 31 16.88 -5.82 4.47
N ILE A 32 16.41 -5.10 5.49
CA ILE A 32 17.27 -4.45 6.49
C ILE A 32 18.15 -5.48 7.21
N GLU A 33 17.57 -6.58 7.69
CA GLU A 33 18.34 -7.61 8.39
C GLU A 33 19.36 -8.30 7.47
N ALA A 34 19.01 -8.54 6.21
CA ALA A 34 19.93 -9.11 5.23
C ALA A 34 21.12 -8.17 4.94
N MET A 35 20.85 -6.85 4.81
CA MET A 35 21.88 -5.86 4.53
C MET A 35 22.87 -5.71 5.69
N LYS A 36 22.41 -5.78 6.95
CA LYS A 36 23.28 -5.73 8.15
C LYS A 36 24.36 -6.82 8.14
N LEU A 37 24.05 -7.98 7.58
CA LEU A 37 24.95 -9.15 7.56
C LEU A 37 25.89 -9.19 6.34
N GLY A 38 25.63 -8.37 5.32
CA GLY A 38 26.42 -8.30 4.10
C GLY A 38 26.37 -9.60 3.28
N HIS A 39 27.54 -10.04 2.79
CA HIS A 39 27.61 -11.15 1.85
C HIS A 39 27.14 -12.49 2.48
N GLY A 40 26.15 -13.13 1.85
CA GLY A 40 25.48 -14.33 2.37
C GLY A 40 24.31 -14.06 3.32
N GLY A 41 24.13 -12.80 3.74
CA GLY A 41 23.04 -12.38 4.64
C GLY A 41 21.65 -12.69 4.08
N GLN A 42 21.42 -12.43 2.79
CA GLN A 42 20.13 -12.68 2.14
C GLN A 42 19.72 -14.17 2.21
N LYS A 43 20.64 -15.10 1.91
CA LYS A 43 20.36 -16.54 1.97
C LYS A 43 20.07 -16.99 3.40
N TYR A 44 20.83 -16.45 4.35
CA TYR A 44 20.65 -16.75 5.76
C TYR A 44 19.31 -16.22 6.30
N ILE A 45 18.99 -14.95 6.06
CA ILE A 45 17.72 -14.35 6.49
C ILE A 45 16.52 -15.01 5.82
N SER A 46 16.62 -15.38 4.54
CA SER A 46 15.59 -16.17 3.86
C SER A 46 15.33 -17.50 4.59
N SER A 47 16.37 -18.18 5.06
CA SER A 47 16.25 -19.41 5.86
C SER A 47 15.64 -19.17 7.23
N VAL A 48 16.05 -18.10 7.93
CA VAL A 48 15.54 -17.78 9.29
C VAL A 48 14.06 -17.38 9.24
N LEU A 49 13.72 -16.45 8.35
CA LEU A 49 12.36 -15.89 8.24
C LEU A 49 11.42 -16.79 7.43
N GLY A 50 11.95 -17.76 6.68
CA GLY A 50 11.14 -18.65 5.85
C GLY A 50 10.48 -17.93 4.66
N CYS A 51 11.11 -16.88 4.15
CA CYS A 51 10.61 -16.11 3.02
C CYS A 51 11.46 -16.34 1.76
N HIS A 52 10.87 -16.11 0.59
CA HIS A 52 11.59 -16.28 -0.67
C HIS A 52 12.67 -15.20 -0.84
N PHE A 53 13.81 -15.55 -1.46
CA PHE A 53 14.89 -14.60 -1.70
C PHE A 53 14.45 -13.35 -2.47
N GLN A 54 13.50 -13.50 -3.39
CA GLN A 54 12.92 -12.36 -4.13
C GLN A 54 12.20 -11.35 -3.21
N THR A 55 11.62 -11.80 -2.10
CA THR A 55 10.99 -10.91 -1.09
C THR A 55 12.04 -9.96 -0.50
N ILE A 56 13.23 -10.48 -0.21
CA ILE A 56 14.36 -9.71 0.31
C ILE A 56 14.89 -8.76 -0.76
N MET A 57 15.09 -9.23 -2.00
CA MET A 57 15.53 -8.38 -3.10
C MET A 57 14.57 -7.23 -3.36
N ALA A 58 13.27 -7.50 -3.42
CA ALA A 58 12.25 -6.48 -3.62
C ALA A 58 12.22 -5.47 -2.46
N GLY A 59 12.49 -5.92 -1.23
CA GLY A 59 12.65 -5.02 -0.09
C GLY A 59 13.87 -4.11 -0.23
N ILE A 60 15.03 -4.65 -0.63
CA ILE A 60 16.27 -3.88 -0.83
C ILE A 60 16.09 -2.84 -1.94
N ASP A 61 15.49 -3.26 -3.06
CA ASP A 61 15.19 -2.37 -4.19
C ASP A 61 14.31 -1.19 -3.75
N LYS A 62 13.25 -1.46 -2.98
CA LYS A 62 12.37 -0.43 -2.41
C LYS A 62 13.08 0.51 -1.43
N LEU A 63 14.02 0.00 -0.63
CA LEU A 63 14.78 0.83 0.31
C LEU A 63 15.76 1.76 -0.40
N ASN A 64 16.35 1.30 -1.51
CA ASN A 64 17.33 2.08 -2.27
C ASN A 64 16.67 3.07 -3.23
N ASN A 65 15.59 2.66 -3.89
CA ASN A 65 14.95 3.40 -4.99
C ASN A 65 13.63 4.07 -4.58
N GLY A 66 13.19 3.87 -3.33
CA GLY A 66 11.91 4.36 -2.84
C GLY A 66 10.70 3.54 -3.32
N THR A 67 9.50 3.98 -2.93
CA THR A 67 8.26 3.33 -3.36
C THR A 67 7.31 4.32 -4.03
N GLU A 68 6.74 3.95 -5.17
CA GLU A 68 5.62 4.68 -5.80
C GLU A 68 4.29 4.52 -5.05
N THR A 69 4.23 3.67 -4.03
CA THR A 69 3.04 3.53 -3.18
C THR A 69 2.94 4.70 -2.20
N PRO A 70 1.81 5.42 -2.16
CA PRO A 70 1.54 6.39 -1.09
C PRO A 70 1.71 5.75 0.29
N GLU A 71 2.27 6.49 1.25
CA GLU A 71 2.61 5.96 2.59
C GLU A 71 1.42 5.26 3.28
N ASP A 72 0.21 5.81 3.10
CA ASP A 72 -1.04 5.33 3.70
C ASP A 72 -1.66 4.10 3.00
N ARG A 73 -1.08 3.63 1.89
CA ARG A 73 -1.63 2.51 1.13
C ARG A 73 -0.68 1.32 1.09
N ILE A 74 -1.20 0.18 1.52
CA ILE A 74 -0.50 -1.12 1.41
C ILE A 74 -0.32 -1.54 -0.06
N ARG A 75 -1.26 -1.15 -0.94
CA ARG A 75 -1.27 -1.50 -2.38
C ARG A 75 -1.04 -0.30 -3.29
N LYS A 76 -0.32 -0.52 -4.41
CA LYS A 76 -0.24 0.46 -5.50
C LYS A 76 -1.66 0.79 -6.02
N PRO A 77 -1.91 2.03 -6.45
CA PRO A 77 -3.11 2.35 -7.22
C PRO A 77 -3.13 1.56 -8.55
N GLY A 78 -4.32 1.40 -9.15
CA GLY A 78 -4.45 0.81 -10.49
C GLY A 78 -4.86 -0.68 -10.55
N GLY A 79 -5.04 -1.36 -9.41
CA GLY A 79 -5.49 -2.76 -9.39
C GLY A 79 -7.00 -2.99 -9.50
N GLY A 80 -7.80 -1.95 -9.76
CA GLY A 80 -9.26 -2.03 -9.87
C GLY A 80 -9.78 -1.15 -11.01
N LYS A 81 -11.07 -1.29 -11.34
CA LYS A 81 -11.73 -0.43 -12.34
C LYS A 81 -11.50 1.04 -11.96
N LYS A 82 -11.01 1.83 -12.91
CA LYS A 82 -10.83 3.28 -12.72
C LYS A 82 -12.17 3.90 -12.32
N LYS A 83 -12.15 4.93 -11.47
CA LYS A 83 -13.38 5.65 -11.15
C LYS A 83 -13.92 6.27 -12.44
N ILE A 84 -15.24 6.30 -12.59
CA ILE A 84 -15.89 6.88 -13.77
C ILE A 84 -15.51 8.35 -13.93
N ILE A 85 -15.37 9.07 -12.80
CA ILE A 85 -14.85 10.45 -12.76
C ILE A 85 -13.46 10.63 -13.37
N ASP A 86 -12.61 9.60 -13.33
CA ASP A 86 -11.25 9.67 -13.89
C ASP A 86 -11.22 9.28 -15.38
N THR A 87 -12.35 8.83 -15.93
CA THR A 87 -12.42 8.20 -17.26
C THR A 87 -13.37 8.91 -18.21
N VAL A 88 -14.43 9.52 -17.69
CA VAL A 88 -15.45 10.20 -18.48
C VAL A 88 -15.29 11.69 -18.28
N GLU A 89 -14.94 12.39 -19.37
CA GLU A 89 -14.95 13.85 -19.39
C GLU A 89 -16.39 14.35 -19.18
N ASN A 90 -16.53 15.51 -18.52
CA ASN A 90 -17.82 16.19 -18.40
C ASN A 90 -18.88 15.43 -17.57
N ILE A 91 -18.48 14.42 -16.78
CA ILE A 91 -19.41 13.59 -16.00
C ILE A 91 -20.28 14.41 -15.03
N ASP A 92 -19.71 15.44 -14.40
CA ASP A 92 -20.42 16.27 -13.45
C ASP A 92 -21.52 17.08 -14.14
N GLU A 93 -21.23 17.66 -15.30
CA GLU A 93 -22.16 18.45 -16.09
C GLU A 93 -23.33 17.61 -16.60
N VAL A 94 -23.06 16.42 -17.14
CA VAL A 94 -24.08 15.46 -17.59
C VAL A 94 -24.92 14.97 -16.40
N PHE A 95 -24.29 14.68 -15.26
CA PHE A 95 -25.01 14.27 -14.06
C PHE A 95 -25.94 15.38 -13.54
N PHE A 96 -25.47 16.63 -13.52
CA PHE A 96 -26.30 17.78 -13.16
C PHE A 96 -27.43 18.02 -14.16
N GLU A 97 -27.20 17.81 -15.46
CA GLU A 97 -28.25 17.91 -16.47
C GLU A 97 -29.36 16.89 -16.22
N ILE A 98 -29.02 15.63 -15.97
CA ILE A 98 -29.98 14.58 -15.61
C ILE A 98 -30.71 14.93 -14.31
N LEU A 99 -30.02 15.52 -13.33
CA LEU A 99 -30.63 15.92 -12.06
C LEU A 99 -31.59 17.10 -12.21
N LYS A 100 -31.42 18.02 -13.15
CA LYS A 100 -32.31 19.20 -13.32
C LYS A 100 -33.77 18.82 -13.54
N ASP A 101 -34.00 17.74 -14.29
CA ASP A 101 -35.36 17.29 -14.63
C ASP A 101 -35.96 16.37 -13.55
N HIS A 102 -35.12 15.87 -12.64
CA HIS A 102 -35.49 14.95 -11.57
C HIS A 102 -35.33 15.52 -10.15
N THR A 103 -34.95 16.81 -10.03
CA THR A 103 -34.94 17.52 -8.76
C THR A 103 -36.31 18.12 -8.53
N ALA A 104 -37.13 17.41 -7.75
CA ALA A 104 -38.32 18.01 -7.17
C ALA A 104 -37.88 19.20 -6.28
N GLY A 105 -38.27 20.42 -6.67
CA GLY A 105 -37.89 21.63 -5.96
C GLY A 105 -38.39 21.60 -4.52
N SER A 106 -37.47 21.70 -3.56
CA SER A 106 -37.79 22.08 -2.18
C SER A 106 -37.58 23.59 -2.02
N PRO A 107 -38.61 24.36 -1.62
CA PRO A 107 -38.63 25.81 -1.70
C PRO A 107 -37.98 26.47 -0.47
N MET A 108 -36.79 26.04 -0.05
CA MET A 108 -36.13 26.65 1.11
C MET A 108 -34.64 26.88 0.86
N ASP A 109 -34.37 28.12 0.48
CA ASP A 109 -33.15 28.94 0.54
C ASP A 109 -31.88 28.55 -0.24
N LYS A 110 -31.47 29.51 -1.08
CA LYS A 110 -30.17 29.66 -1.75
C LYS A 110 -29.02 29.74 -0.72
N ALA A 111 -28.61 28.62 -0.13
CA ALA A 111 -27.35 28.58 0.64
C ALA A 111 -26.73 27.20 0.89
N ALA A 112 -27.31 26.08 0.43
CA ALA A 112 -26.85 24.75 0.86
C ALA A 112 -26.55 23.78 -0.30
N ILE A 113 -25.61 24.13 -1.19
CA ILE A 113 -25.00 23.15 -2.10
C ILE A 113 -23.48 23.36 -2.11
N PRO A 114 -22.77 22.99 -1.03
CA PRO A 114 -21.46 22.37 -1.28
C PRO A 114 -21.09 21.34 -0.21
N VAL A 115 -21.84 20.24 -0.04
CA VAL A 115 -21.30 19.15 0.81
C VAL A 115 -21.78 17.73 0.47
N LEU A 116 -22.81 17.53 -0.35
CA LEU A 116 -23.41 16.20 -0.50
C LEU A 116 -22.78 15.26 -1.53
N VAL A 117 -21.78 15.72 -2.30
CA VAL A 117 -21.19 14.87 -3.36
C VAL A 117 -20.06 13.98 -2.82
N ASN A 118 -19.52 14.24 -1.62
CA ASN A 118 -18.35 13.50 -1.12
C ASN A 118 -18.66 12.43 -0.04
N THR A 119 -19.93 12.20 0.30
CA THR A 119 -20.28 11.31 1.43
C THR A 119 -21.15 10.11 1.04
N ILE A 120 -21.84 10.13 -0.11
CA ILE A 120 -22.88 9.12 -0.38
C ILE A 120 -22.43 8.01 -1.35
N PHE A 121 -21.32 8.15 -2.07
CA PHE A 121 -20.76 7.06 -2.88
C PHE A 121 -19.21 7.10 -2.86
N ILE A 122 -18.62 6.65 -1.76
CA ILE A 122 -17.22 6.18 -1.70
C ILE A 122 -17.23 4.77 -1.12
#